data_AF-A0A084VR83-F1
#
_entry.id   AF-A0A084VR83-F1
#
_cell.length_a   1.000
_cell.length_b   1.000
_cell.length_c   1.000
_cell.angle_alpha   90.00
_cell.angle_beta   90.00
_cell.angle_gamma   90.00
#
_symmetry.space_group_name_H-M   'P 1'
#
loop_
_entity.id
_entity.type
_entity.pdbx_description
1 polymer ?
#
loop_
_entity_poly.entity_id
_entity_poly.type
_entity_poly.pdbx_seq_one_letter_code
_entity_poly.pdbx_strand_id
1 'polypeptide(L)'
;MKTQIGIELNAVNVEDKPRYVCGKANRLRQRRKFYKARAKKSSIQLITNRQQNAPQPAGTFVAVDTNWSIDSYRQPSDTNSFWNLKKWFMELHKETIPEEELITLAQAFANVEALGCCYPQELMDRVKRLGEPISRVYRNLKTNKCTPTFVPASEAARLDLHGISYGQHLEDVKQWQIANLRPIIPSYTLAEVFQNIVVVNNSLKETTEWFERLDGGTISLVMQQLKPTEFEVKAFVCNIFITKATGSYDRAYSQCVADLIEIFKTYCYQVNYITRFPSLHYNVEKLVDETDGQSKCLRKDNIGYQMLQKLGWTGGPLGSNHTGIVDPIIVPAKHDRRGLGCTKPTKKNRSSKALEQHCSMYVPFYHDLMDAALVRRPYYDLIFSPEFNENERILLTRLAVQRRLRCETRLLEDGQMQFTIKRYPLPPHEVLLRVLVDKDPLIRKFYAVLPPKFGPMPK
;
A
#
# COMPACT_ATOMS: atom_id res chain seq x y z
N MET A 1 22.43 -29.58 -51.97
CA MET A 1 22.19 -30.27 -50.69
C MET A 1 21.36 -29.32 -49.83
N LYS A 2 20.03 -29.24 -49.83
CA LYS A 2 18.92 -30.23 -49.74
C LYS A 2 19.01 -31.19 -48.55
N THR A 3 18.41 -30.77 -47.42
CA THR A 3 17.45 -31.46 -46.51
C THR A 3 17.15 -30.47 -45.36
N GLN A 4 15.95 -29.95 -45.05
CA GLN A 4 14.54 -30.41 -45.06
C GLN A 4 14.19 -31.37 -43.92
N ILE A 5 13.68 -30.82 -42.80
CA ILE A 5 12.68 -31.36 -41.85
C ILE A 5 12.06 -30.09 -41.22
N GLY A 6 10.76 -29.81 -41.15
CA GLY A 6 9.54 -30.59 -41.30
C GLY A 6 8.55 -30.04 -40.25
N ILE A 7 7.57 -29.28 -40.72
CA ILE A 7 6.51 -28.58 -39.97
C ILE A 7 5.43 -29.58 -39.55
N GLU A 8 4.84 -29.42 -38.36
CA GLU A 8 3.40 -29.67 -38.14
C GLU A 8 2.89 -28.92 -36.89
N LEU A 9 2.30 -27.75 -37.14
CA LEU A 9 1.40 -27.05 -36.22
C LEU A 9 -0.01 -27.32 -36.73
N ASN A 10 -0.80 -28.11 -36.01
CA ASN A 10 -2.23 -28.25 -36.31
C ASN A 10 -3.00 -27.05 -35.73
N ALA A 11 -3.44 -26.20 -36.64
CA ALA A 11 -4.45 -25.19 -36.41
C ALA A 11 -5.84 -25.84 -36.38
N VAL A 12 -6.66 -25.50 -35.39
CA VAL A 12 -8.12 -25.55 -35.54
C VAL A 12 -8.63 -24.13 -35.37
N ASN A 13 -9.11 -23.64 -36.51
CA ASN A 13 -9.73 -22.35 -36.73
C ASN A 13 -11.24 -22.51 -36.50
N VAL A 14 -11.83 -21.72 -35.60
CA VAL A 14 -13.27 -21.39 -35.67
C VAL A 14 -13.43 -19.94 -35.25
N GLU A 15 -13.52 -19.08 -36.26
CA GLU A 15 -14.16 -17.78 -36.14
C GLU A 15 -15.63 -17.96 -35.74
N ASP A 16 -16.11 -17.21 -34.75
CA ASP A 16 -17.49 -16.76 -34.80
C ASP A 16 -17.71 -15.46 -34.01
N LYS A 17 -18.06 -14.40 -34.74
CA LYS A 17 -18.52 -13.11 -34.21
C LYS A 17 -19.99 -13.23 -33.83
N PRO A 18 -20.45 -12.76 -32.65
CA PRO A 18 -21.85 -12.46 -32.49
C PRO A 18 -22.16 -11.06 -33.06
N ARG A 19 -22.91 -11.07 -34.16
CA ARG A 19 -23.64 -9.93 -34.71
C ARG A 19 -24.60 -9.37 -33.66
N TYR A 20 -24.48 -8.08 -33.33
CA TYR A 20 -25.53 -7.34 -32.63
C TYR A 20 -26.72 -7.15 -33.58
N VAL A 21 -27.81 -7.87 -33.33
CA VAL A 21 -29.11 -7.63 -33.98
C VAL A 21 -29.94 -6.72 -33.07
N CYS A 22 -30.27 -5.55 -33.58
CA CYS A 22 -31.20 -4.59 -33.00
C CYS A 22 -32.62 -5.18 -32.97
N GLY A 23 -33.12 -5.53 -31.78
CA GLY A 23 -34.51 -5.89 -31.54
C GLY A 23 -35.32 -4.67 -31.11
N LYS A 24 -36.25 -4.24 -31.97
CA LYS A 24 -37.19 -3.14 -31.71
C LYS A 24 -38.11 -3.40 -30.51
N ALA A 25 -38.43 -2.30 -29.85
CA ALA A 25 -39.38 -2.06 -28.77
C ALA A 25 -40.54 -3.05 -28.56
N ASN A 26 -40.85 -3.32 -27.28
CA ASN A 26 -42.22 -3.47 -26.83
C ASN A 26 -42.44 -2.76 -25.48
N ARG A 27 -43.14 -1.63 -25.54
CA ARG A 27 -43.70 -0.92 -24.38
C ARG A 27 -44.82 -1.78 -23.80
N LEU A 28 -44.67 -2.26 -22.57
CA LEU A 28 -45.78 -2.84 -21.79
C LEU A 28 -46.05 -1.99 -20.55
N ARG A 29 -47.17 -1.25 -20.65
CA ARG A 29 -47.87 -0.55 -19.57
C ARG A 29 -48.10 -1.49 -18.38
N GLN A 30 -47.51 -1.21 -17.22
CA GLN A 30 -47.93 -1.84 -15.97
C GLN A 30 -49.23 -1.18 -15.46
N ARG A 31 -50.35 -1.89 -15.57
CA ARG A 31 -51.59 -1.58 -14.84
C ARG A 31 -51.45 -2.13 -13.42
N ARG A 32 -51.43 -1.26 -12.41
CA ARG A 32 -51.57 -1.65 -10.99
C ARG A 32 -53.00 -2.18 -10.78
N LYS A 33 -53.15 -3.46 -10.48
CA LYS A 33 -54.41 -4.03 -9.95
C LYS A 33 -54.22 -4.28 -8.45
N PHE A 34 -54.94 -3.51 -7.65
CA PHE A 34 -55.18 -3.81 -6.24
C PHE A 34 -56.10 -5.03 -6.15
N TYR A 35 -55.71 -6.04 -5.37
CA TYR A 35 -56.62 -7.09 -4.92
C TYR A 35 -56.64 -7.13 -3.38
N LYS A 36 -57.86 -6.99 -2.84
CA LYS A 36 -58.22 -7.11 -1.43
C LYS A 36 -58.04 -8.56 -0.96
N ALA A 37 -57.39 -8.74 0.18
CA ALA A 37 -57.32 -10.03 0.87
C ALA A 37 -58.72 -10.41 1.42
N ARG A 38 -59.19 -11.61 1.08
CA ARG A 38 -60.38 -12.23 1.67
C ARG A 38 -59.93 -13.50 2.39
N ALA A 39 -60.02 -13.48 3.71
CA ALA A 39 -59.71 -14.61 4.56
C ALA A 39 -60.72 -15.77 4.36
N LYS A 40 -60.22 -16.99 4.24
CA LYS A 40 -60.98 -18.22 4.50
C LYS A 40 -60.12 -19.15 5.37
N LYS A 41 -60.68 -19.48 6.54
CA LYS A 41 -60.17 -20.43 7.54
C LYS A 41 -60.39 -21.87 7.06
N SER A 42 -59.43 -22.75 7.33
CA SER A 42 -59.62 -24.19 7.61
C SER A 42 -58.43 -24.62 8.50
N SER A 43 -58.58 -24.65 9.83
CA SER A 43 -58.91 -25.84 10.63
C SER A 43 -57.76 -26.84 10.75
N ILE A 44 -56.91 -26.68 11.77
CA ILE A 44 -56.18 -27.79 12.40
C ILE A 44 -56.37 -27.66 13.92
N GLN A 45 -56.83 -28.76 14.50
CA GLN A 45 -57.27 -28.89 15.87
C GLN A 45 -56.10 -28.86 16.86
N LEU A 46 -56.33 -28.19 17.99
CA LEU A 46 -55.50 -28.26 19.18
C LEU A 46 -55.61 -29.67 19.79
N ILE A 47 -54.48 -30.33 19.96
CA ILE A 47 -54.32 -31.36 21.00
C ILE A 47 -53.42 -30.74 22.06
N THR A 48 -54.06 -30.26 23.11
CA THR A 48 -53.44 -29.92 24.38
C THR A 48 -53.10 -31.21 25.12
N ASN A 49 -51.83 -31.38 25.49
CA ASN A 49 -51.50 -32.17 26.67
C ASN A 49 -50.46 -31.42 27.50
N ARG A 50 -50.93 -30.85 28.61
CA ARG A 50 -50.13 -30.50 29.78
C ARG A 50 -49.74 -31.82 30.47
N GLN A 51 -48.44 -32.05 30.62
CA GLN A 51 -47.94 -32.88 31.71
C GLN A 51 -46.79 -32.16 32.41
N GLN A 52 -46.72 -32.43 33.70
CA GLN A 52 -46.19 -31.58 34.76
C GLN A 52 -44.67 -31.63 34.87
N ASN A 53 -44.11 -30.55 35.39
CA ASN A 53 -42.71 -30.43 35.80
C ASN A 53 -42.35 -31.47 36.89
N ALA A 54 -41.27 -32.22 36.65
CA ALA A 54 -40.38 -32.72 37.69
C ALA A 54 -38.92 -32.57 37.16
N PRO A 55 -37.97 -32.10 38.00
CA PRO A 55 -36.63 -31.72 37.51
C PRO A 55 -35.63 -32.86 37.67
N GLN A 56 -34.86 -33.21 36.62
CA GLN A 56 -33.47 -33.76 36.60
C GLN A 56 -33.02 -33.96 35.12
N PRO A 57 -31.74 -34.16 34.77
CA PRO A 57 -30.49 -33.55 35.24
C PRO A 57 -29.69 -32.94 34.05
N ALA A 58 -28.53 -32.34 34.34
CA ALA A 58 -27.61 -31.76 33.37
C ALA A 58 -27.09 -32.75 32.32
N GLY A 59 -27.01 -32.28 31.06
CA GLY A 59 -26.04 -32.75 30.06
C GLY A 59 -26.42 -33.97 29.24
N THR A 60 -27.29 -33.80 28.24
CA THR A 60 -27.37 -34.70 27.07
C THR A 60 -26.93 -33.92 25.83
N PHE A 61 -25.72 -34.20 25.33
CA PHE A 61 -25.34 -33.79 23.98
C PHE A 61 -26.19 -34.60 23.00
N VAL A 62 -27.15 -33.93 22.36
CA VAL A 62 -27.92 -34.53 21.26
C VAL A 62 -26.94 -34.70 20.10
N ALA A 63 -26.59 -35.95 19.79
CA ALA A 63 -25.81 -36.26 18.60
C ALA A 63 -26.66 -35.90 17.37
N VAL A 64 -26.34 -34.77 16.73
CA VAL A 64 -27.00 -34.33 15.50
C VAL A 64 -26.53 -35.23 14.36
N ASP A 65 -27.46 -35.80 13.60
CA ASP A 65 -27.13 -36.58 12.40
C ASP A 65 -26.52 -35.64 11.34
N THR A 66 -25.26 -35.90 11.01
CA THR A 66 -24.47 -35.13 10.04
C THR A 66 -24.28 -35.88 8.72
N ASN A 67 -24.90 -37.06 8.55
CA ASN A 67 -24.71 -37.95 7.41
C ASN A 67 -25.51 -37.57 6.15
N TRP A 68 -25.93 -36.32 6.02
CA TRP A 68 -26.61 -35.77 4.85
C TRP A 68 -25.69 -34.87 4.03
N SER A 69 -25.91 -34.81 2.72
CA SER A 69 -25.12 -33.97 1.80
C SER A 69 -25.74 -32.59 1.67
N ILE A 70 -24.95 -31.53 1.90
CA ILE A 70 -25.43 -30.14 1.75
C ILE A 70 -25.76 -29.83 0.28
N ASP A 71 -25.00 -30.41 -0.66
CA ASP A 71 -25.14 -30.09 -2.08
C ASP A 71 -26.45 -30.60 -2.71
N SER A 72 -27.17 -31.53 -2.05
CA SER A 72 -28.48 -32.01 -2.52
C SER A 72 -29.58 -30.94 -2.40
N TYR A 73 -29.39 -29.95 -1.53
CA TYR A 73 -30.38 -28.90 -1.24
C TYR A 73 -30.32 -27.71 -2.22
N ARG A 74 -29.45 -27.76 -3.23
CA ARG A 74 -29.34 -26.70 -4.24
C ARG A 74 -30.51 -26.75 -5.22
N GLN A 75 -31.26 -25.65 -5.32
CA GLN A 75 -32.33 -25.54 -6.31
C GLN A 75 -31.77 -25.11 -7.68
N PRO A 76 -32.35 -25.56 -8.81
CA PRO A 76 -31.93 -25.13 -10.15
C PRO A 76 -32.04 -23.62 -10.38
N SER A 77 -32.97 -22.96 -9.69
CA SER A 77 -33.19 -21.51 -9.73
C SER A 77 -32.22 -20.70 -8.89
N ASP A 78 -31.39 -21.33 -8.04
CA ASP A 78 -30.44 -20.63 -7.19
C ASP A 78 -29.25 -20.11 -8.01
N THR A 79 -29.00 -18.80 -7.96
CA THR A 79 -27.75 -18.23 -8.48
C THR A 79 -26.57 -18.69 -7.63
N ASN A 80 -25.36 -18.75 -8.20
CA ASN A 80 -24.16 -19.21 -7.46
C ASN A 80 -23.91 -18.41 -6.18
N SER A 81 -24.08 -17.08 -6.20
CA SER A 81 -23.92 -16.26 -5.00
C SER A 81 -24.99 -16.53 -3.94
N PHE A 82 -26.20 -16.85 -4.36
CA PHE A 82 -27.31 -17.15 -3.47
C PHE A 82 -27.16 -18.54 -2.84
N TRP A 83 -26.76 -19.53 -3.63
CA TRP A 83 -26.45 -20.87 -3.15
C TRP A 83 -25.30 -20.86 -2.14
N ASN A 84 -24.22 -20.13 -2.42
CA ASN A 84 -23.06 -20.05 -1.52
C ASN A 84 -23.45 -19.53 -0.12
N LEU A 85 -24.39 -18.57 -0.02
CA LEU A 85 -24.90 -18.13 1.28
C LEU A 85 -25.58 -19.25 2.06
N LYS A 86 -26.45 -20.02 1.41
CA LYS A 86 -27.13 -21.17 2.03
C LYS A 86 -26.11 -22.24 2.42
N LYS A 87 -25.19 -22.58 1.52
CA LYS A 87 -24.14 -23.58 1.73
C LYS A 87 -23.25 -23.23 2.91
N TRP A 88 -22.70 -22.02 2.96
CA TRP A 88 -21.85 -21.58 4.07
C TRP A 88 -22.61 -21.58 5.41
N PHE A 89 -23.89 -21.20 5.39
CA PHE A 89 -24.71 -21.21 6.60
C PHE A 89 -24.95 -22.64 7.11
N MET A 90 -25.22 -23.58 6.20
CA MET A 90 -25.38 -24.99 6.53
C MET A 90 -24.07 -25.63 7.01
N GLU A 91 -22.94 -25.35 6.35
CA GLU A 91 -21.63 -25.86 6.73
C GLU A 91 -21.22 -25.40 8.14
N LEU A 92 -21.51 -24.14 8.49
CA LEU A 92 -21.14 -23.55 9.78
C LEU A 92 -21.90 -24.16 10.96
N HIS A 93 -23.17 -24.55 10.76
CA HIS A 93 -24.07 -24.98 11.84
C HIS A 93 -24.48 -26.45 11.77
N LYS A 94 -23.88 -27.22 10.86
CA LYS A 94 -24.22 -28.63 10.59
C LYS A 94 -24.15 -29.52 11.83
N GLU A 95 -23.21 -29.24 12.71
CA GLU A 95 -22.95 -30.03 13.93
C GLU A 95 -23.79 -29.58 15.12
N THR A 96 -24.45 -28.42 15.03
CA THR A 96 -25.13 -27.76 16.18
C THR A 96 -26.65 -27.70 16.02
N ILE A 97 -27.16 -27.66 14.77
CA ILE A 97 -28.58 -27.48 14.47
C ILE A 97 -29.07 -28.68 13.67
N PRO A 98 -30.24 -29.28 14.01
CA PRO A 98 -30.80 -30.40 13.26
C PRO A 98 -31.13 -30.02 11.81
N GLU A 99 -31.07 -31.00 10.92
CA GLU A 99 -31.16 -30.84 9.46
C GLU A 99 -32.36 -30.00 9.00
N GLU A 100 -33.58 -30.39 9.39
CA GLU A 100 -34.82 -29.72 8.95
C GLU A 100 -34.86 -28.24 9.36
N GLU A 101 -34.41 -27.94 10.58
CA GLU A 101 -34.35 -26.58 11.09
C GLU A 101 -33.26 -25.77 10.38
N LEU A 102 -32.08 -26.37 10.16
CA LEU A 102 -30.94 -25.71 9.54
C LEU A 102 -31.22 -25.29 8.09
N ILE A 103 -31.90 -26.14 7.31
CA ILE A 103 -32.25 -25.83 5.91
C ILE A 103 -33.18 -24.61 5.85
N THR A 104 -34.19 -24.56 6.73
CA THR A 104 -35.14 -23.43 6.76
C THR A 104 -34.47 -22.14 7.22
N LEU A 105 -33.57 -22.21 8.20
CA LEU A 105 -32.77 -21.08 8.66
C LEU A 105 -31.81 -20.58 7.58
N ALA A 106 -31.16 -21.49 6.84
CA ALA A 106 -30.27 -21.14 5.73
C ALA A 106 -31.03 -20.43 4.60
N GLN A 107 -32.24 -20.88 4.28
CA GLN A 107 -33.10 -20.24 3.29
C GLN A 107 -33.55 -18.85 3.75
N ALA A 108 -33.97 -18.71 5.01
CA ALA A 108 -34.35 -17.43 5.59
C ALA A 108 -33.16 -16.45 5.58
N PHE A 109 -31.97 -16.91 5.99
CA PHE A 109 -30.73 -16.15 5.96
C PHE A 109 -30.39 -15.62 4.56
N ALA A 110 -30.38 -16.51 3.55
CA ALA A 110 -30.10 -16.12 2.19
C ALA A 110 -31.13 -15.12 1.64
N ASN A 111 -32.41 -15.28 1.98
CA ASN A 111 -33.46 -14.33 1.59
C ASN A 111 -33.27 -12.95 2.25
N VAL A 112 -32.88 -12.90 3.53
CA VAL A 112 -32.59 -11.64 4.22
C VAL A 112 -31.40 -10.93 3.57
N GLU A 113 -30.26 -11.60 3.39
CA GLU A 113 -29.02 -10.96 2.92
C GLU A 113 -29.00 -10.66 1.41
N ALA A 114 -29.53 -11.57 0.59
CA ALA A 114 -29.49 -11.41 -0.87
C ALA A 114 -30.68 -10.59 -1.40
N LEU A 115 -31.88 -10.83 -0.88
CA LEU A 115 -33.13 -10.25 -1.40
C LEU A 115 -33.72 -9.15 -0.50
N GLY A 116 -33.22 -8.97 0.73
CA GLY A 116 -33.70 -7.95 1.66
C GLY A 116 -35.08 -8.28 2.27
N CYS A 117 -35.46 -9.56 2.34
CA CYS A 117 -36.72 -9.97 2.94
C CYS A 117 -36.75 -9.69 4.46
N CYS A 118 -37.95 -9.48 5.00
CA CYS A 118 -38.17 -9.31 6.44
C CYS A 118 -39.07 -10.42 6.97
N TYR A 119 -38.74 -10.94 8.15
CA TYR A 119 -39.45 -12.00 8.85
C TYR A 119 -39.79 -11.55 10.28
N PRO A 120 -40.53 -12.34 11.09
CA PRO A 120 -40.77 -12.01 12.49
C PRO A 120 -39.48 -11.74 13.27
N GLN A 121 -39.55 -10.81 14.23
CA GLN A 121 -38.38 -10.23 14.90
C GLN A 121 -37.48 -11.29 15.55
N GLU A 122 -38.08 -12.28 16.21
CA GLU A 122 -37.35 -13.38 16.87
C GLU A 122 -36.49 -14.19 15.87
N LEU A 123 -37.02 -14.45 14.67
CA LEU A 123 -36.29 -15.15 13.62
C LEU A 123 -35.19 -14.27 13.03
N MET A 124 -35.47 -12.97 12.82
CA MET A 124 -34.48 -12.02 12.32
C MET A 124 -33.27 -11.92 13.27
N ASP A 125 -33.51 -11.84 14.57
CA ASP A 125 -32.43 -11.76 15.58
C ASP A 125 -31.62 -13.06 15.64
N ARG A 126 -32.29 -14.21 15.50
CA ARG A 126 -31.63 -15.53 15.48
C ARG A 126 -30.77 -15.71 14.23
N VAL A 127 -31.32 -15.42 13.05
CA VAL A 127 -30.62 -15.51 11.76
C VAL A 127 -29.44 -14.55 11.70
N LYS A 128 -29.60 -13.32 12.19
CA LYS A 128 -28.51 -12.33 12.28
C LYS A 128 -27.38 -12.84 13.18
N ARG A 129 -27.71 -13.37 14.36
CA ARG A 129 -26.71 -13.91 15.30
C ARG A 129 -25.93 -15.08 14.73
N LEU A 130 -26.62 -16.04 14.12
CA LEU A 130 -26.01 -17.24 13.54
C LEU A 130 -25.23 -16.94 12.24
N GLY A 131 -25.68 -15.95 11.47
CA GLY A 131 -25.14 -15.60 10.16
C GLY A 131 -24.07 -14.52 10.16
N GLU A 132 -23.79 -13.83 11.28
CA GLU A 132 -22.90 -12.67 11.34
C GLU A 132 -21.52 -12.87 10.67
N PRO A 133 -20.80 -14.00 10.87
CA PRO A 133 -19.52 -14.22 10.20
C PRO A 133 -19.66 -14.25 8.67
N ILE A 134 -20.75 -14.85 8.18
CA ILE A 134 -21.04 -15.04 6.76
C ILE A 134 -21.54 -13.73 6.14
N SER A 135 -22.45 -13.02 6.82
CA SER A 135 -22.96 -11.71 6.41
C SER A 135 -21.83 -10.70 6.24
N ARG A 136 -20.85 -10.69 7.15
CA ARG A 136 -19.68 -9.81 7.05
C ARG A 136 -18.89 -10.05 5.76
N VAL A 137 -18.60 -11.32 5.45
CA VAL A 137 -17.88 -11.69 4.22
C VAL A 137 -18.70 -11.37 2.97
N TYR A 138 -19.99 -11.71 2.97
CA TYR A 138 -20.87 -11.46 1.83
C TYR A 138 -21.07 -9.97 1.53
N ARG A 139 -21.25 -9.14 2.57
CA ARG A 139 -21.37 -7.69 2.40
C ARG A 139 -20.09 -7.08 1.83
N ASN A 140 -18.92 -7.52 2.30
CA ASN A 140 -17.62 -7.09 1.73
C ASN A 140 -17.46 -7.50 0.25
N LEU A 141 -17.97 -8.67 -0.14
CA LEU A 141 -17.98 -9.10 -1.54
C LEU A 141 -18.97 -8.28 -2.38
N LYS A 142 -20.10 -7.85 -1.79
CA LYS A 142 -21.14 -7.05 -2.45
C LYS A 142 -20.74 -5.58 -2.60
N THR A 143 -20.02 -5.01 -1.64
CA THR A 143 -19.48 -3.63 -1.72
C THR A 143 -18.47 -3.47 -2.85
N ASN A 144 -17.81 -4.55 -3.27
CA ASN A 144 -16.87 -4.55 -4.39
C ASN A 144 -17.53 -4.74 -5.77
N LYS A 145 -18.87 -4.79 -5.86
CA LYS A 145 -19.59 -4.87 -7.14
C LYS A 145 -19.88 -3.47 -7.68
N CYS A 146 -19.84 -3.32 -9.00
CA CYS A 146 -20.18 -2.08 -9.70
C CYS A 146 -21.58 -1.60 -9.29
N THR A 147 -21.63 -0.46 -8.59
CA THR A 147 -22.88 0.25 -8.33
C THR A 147 -23.27 1.04 -9.58
N PRO A 148 -24.56 1.15 -9.91
CA PRO A 148 -25.00 2.03 -10.98
C PRO A 148 -24.60 3.47 -10.64
N THR A 149 -23.92 4.14 -11.57
CA THR A 149 -23.61 5.56 -11.44
C THR A 149 -24.87 6.36 -11.76
N PHE A 150 -25.44 7.02 -10.76
CA PHE A 150 -26.58 7.90 -10.96
C PHE A 150 -26.12 9.22 -11.58
N VAL A 151 -26.70 9.58 -12.72
CA VAL A 151 -26.40 10.81 -13.45
C VAL A 151 -27.59 11.76 -13.33
N PRO A 152 -27.38 13.06 -13.03
CA PRO A 152 -28.44 14.05 -13.09
C PRO A 152 -29.11 14.07 -14.46
N ALA A 153 -30.44 14.22 -14.49
CA ALA A 153 -31.20 14.20 -15.74
C ALA A 153 -30.77 15.28 -16.74
N SER A 154 -30.35 16.46 -16.24
CA SER A 154 -29.83 17.55 -17.06
C SER A 154 -28.54 17.17 -17.78
N GLU A 155 -27.63 16.50 -17.07
CA GLU A 155 -26.34 16.07 -17.62
C GLU A 155 -26.52 14.92 -18.61
N ALA A 156 -27.40 13.95 -18.29
CA ALA A 156 -27.75 12.88 -19.21
C ALA A 156 -28.36 13.42 -20.52
N ALA A 157 -29.27 14.40 -20.43
CA ALA A 157 -29.86 15.04 -21.61
C ALA A 157 -28.83 15.82 -22.43
N ARG A 158 -27.90 16.52 -21.77
CA ARG A 158 -26.80 17.24 -22.44
C ARG A 158 -25.90 16.28 -23.22
N LEU A 159 -25.52 15.15 -22.62
CA LEU A 159 -24.69 14.13 -23.27
C LEU A 159 -25.38 13.46 -24.45
N ASP A 160 -26.68 13.18 -24.34
CA ASP A 160 -27.50 12.63 -25.42
C ASP A 160 -27.57 13.58 -26.62
N LEU A 161 -27.76 14.89 -26.38
CA LEU A 161 -27.74 15.92 -27.42
C LEU A 161 -26.39 15.99 -28.17
N HIS A 162 -25.29 15.79 -27.45
CA HIS A 162 -23.95 15.75 -28.05
C HIS A 162 -23.58 14.39 -28.64
N GLY A 163 -24.42 13.36 -28.50
CA GLY A 163 -24.14 12.00 -28.96
C GLY A 163 -22.96 11.33 -28.22
N ILE A 164 -22.63 11.77 -27.01
CA ILE A 164 -21.49 11.29 -26.22
C ILE A 164 -21.99 10.28 -25.19
N SER A 165 -21.37 9.09 -25.14
CA SER A 165 -21.70 8.13 -24.08
C SER A 165 -21.19 8.60 -22.72
N TYR A 166 -21.87 8.24 -21.63
CA TYR A 166 -21.43 8.62 -20.28
C TYR A 166 -20.02 8.12 -19.94
N GLY A 167 -19.64 6.94 -20.44
CA GLY A 167 -18.28 6.41 -20.26
C GLY A 167 -17.21 7.26 -20.95
N GLN A 168 -17.47 7.71 -22.18
CA GLN A 168 -16.59 8.63 -22.90
C GLN A 168 -16.48 9.97 -22.16
N HIS A 169 -17.61 10.53 -21.72
CA HIS A 169 -17.60 11.78 -20.95
C HIS A 169 -16.74 11.70 -19.68
N LEU A 170 -16.82 10.59 -18.93
CA LEU A 170 -15.97 10.40 -17.75
C LEU A 170 -14.49 10.35 -18.09
N GLU A 171 -14.14 9.65 -19.18
CA GLU A 171 -12.76 9.60 -19.65
C GLU A 171 -12.29 10.97 -20.13
N ASP A 172 -13.12 11.72 -20.86
CA ASP A 172 -12.80 13.08 -21.32
C ASP A 172 -12.58 14.03 -20.12
N VAL A 173 -13.45 13.98 -19.11
CA VAL A 173 -13.29 14.74 -17.87
C VAL A 173 -12.00 14.35 -17.16
N LYS A 174 -11.69 13.04 -17.09
CA LYS A 174 -10.46 12.53 -16.47
C LYS A 174 -9.22 13.01 -17.23
N GLN A 175 -9.22 12.92 -18.55
CA GLN A 175 -8.12 13.38 -19.40
C GLN A 175 -7.92 14.89 -19.29
N TRP A 176 -9.02 15.66 -19.27
CA TRP A 176 -8.97 17.10 -19.05
C TRP A 176 -8.36 17.46 -17.69
N GLN A 177 -8.75 16.75 -16.62
CA GLN A 177 -8.16 16.93 -15.29
C GLN A 177 -6.67 16.59 -15.27
N ILE A 178 -6.28 15.47 -15.90
CA ILE A 178 -4.88 15.06 -16.02
C ILE A 178 -4.07 16.13 -16.76
N ALA A 179 -4.60 16.67 -17.87
CA ALA A 179 -3.92 17.70 -18.65
C ALA A 179 -3.68 18.99 -17.85
N ASN A 180 -4.63 19.40 -17.01
CA ASN A 180 -4.51 20.60 -16.18
C ASN A 180 -3.60 20.44 -14.96
N LEU A 181 -3.34 19.20 -14.53
CA LEU A 181 -2.47 18.91 -13.39
C LEU A 181 -1.06 18.49 -13.81
N ARG A 182 -0.83 18.24 -15.10
CA ARG A 182 0.52 17.97 -15.61
C ARG A 182 1.26 19.29 -15.83
N PRO A 183 2.58 19.29 -15.59
CA PRO A 183 3.40 20.44 -15.92
C PRO A 183 3.49 20.59 -17.45
N ILE A 184 3.44 21.84 -17.91
CA ILE A 184 3.59 22.27 -19.30
C ILE A 184 5.03 22.72 -19.50
N ILE A 185 5.81 21.97 -20.27
CA ILE A 185 7.22 22.28 -20.54
C ILE A 185 7.45 22.17 -22.05
N PRO A 186 8.02 23.20 -22.71
CA PRO A 186 8.38 24.52 -22.18
C PRO A 186 7.16 25.39 -21.85
N SER A 187 7.32 26.34 -20.93
CA SER A 187 6.29 27.34 -20.60
C SER A 187 6.63 28.70 -21.21
N TYR A 188 5.63 29.40 -21.73
CA TYR A 188 5.78 30.68 -22.43
C TYR A 188 4.96 31.80 -21.79
N THR A 189 3.88 31.46 -21.08
CA THR A 189 3.01 32.43 -20.42
C THR A 189 3.09 32.32 -18.90
N LEU A 190 2.75 33.41 -18.20
CA LEU A 190 2.71 33.40 -16.73
C LEU A 190 1.69 32.39 -16.18
N ALA A 191 0.60 32.14 -16.91
CA ALA A 191 -0.41 31.15 -16.52
C ALA A 191 0.15 29.72 -16.57
N GLU A 192 0.90 29.37 -17.62
CA GLU A 192 1.58 28.07 -17.74
C GLU A 192 2.66 27.89 -16.67
N VAL A 193 3.42 28.96 -16.37
CA VAL A 193 4.40 28.97 -15.28
C VAL A 193 3.71 28.71 -13.94
N PHE A 194 2.59 29.35 -13.65
CA PHE A 194 1.82 29.11 -12.43
C PHE A 194 1.17 27.72 -12.38
N GLN A 195 0.79 27.15 -13.53
CA GLN A 195 0.32 25.76 -13.58
C GLN A 195 1.43 24.76 -13.19
N ASN A 196 2.69 25.08 -13.52
CA ASN A 196 3.85 24.26 -13.15
C ASN A 196 4.30 24.44 -11.70
N ILE A 197 3.89 25.52 -11.05
CA ILE A 197 4.27 25.79 -9.66
C ILE A 197 3.26 25.09 -8.75
N VAL A 198 3.77 24.28 -7.84
CA VAL A 198 2.98 23.66 -6.76
C VAL A 198 3.66 24.02 -5.45
N VAL A 199 2.92 24.68 -4.55
CA VAL A 199 3.46 25.12 -3.25
C VAL A 199 3.65 23.91 -2.35
N VAL A 200 4.90 23.66 -1.93
CA VAL A 200 5.24 22.50 -1.09
C VAL A 200 5.52 22.95 0.35
N ASN A 201 4.84 22.32 1.31
CA ASN A 201 5.02 22.53 2.76
C ASN A 201 5.00 24.00 3.22
N ASN A 202 4.29 24.86 2.48
CA ASN A 202 4.30 26.30 2.72
C ASN A 202 5.73 26.91 2.79
N SER A 203 6.67 26.32 2.07
CA SER A 203 8.08 26.70 2.06
C SER A 203 8.50 27.14 0.66
N LEU A 204 8.96 28.38 0.52
CA LEU A 204 9.44 28.89 -0.76
C LEU A 204 10.64 28.08 -1.25
N LYS A 205 11.57 27.74 -0.36
CA LYS A 205 12.77 26.96 -0.69
C LYS A 205 12.41 25.61 -1.32
N GLU A 206 11.53 24.84 -0.68
CA GLU A 206 11.12 23.53 -1.21
C GLU A 206 10.33 23.66 -2.51
N THR A 207 9.50 24.70 -2.62
CA THR A 207 8.73 25.01 -3.83
C THR A 207 9.67 25.32 -5.00
N THR A 208 10.71 26.14 -4.79
CA THR A 208 11.72 26.46 -5.80
C THR A 208 12.51 25.20 -6.20
N GLU A 209 12.97 24.39 -5.24
CA GLU A 209 13.70 23.15 -5.55
C GLU A 209 12.89 22.18 -6.41
N TRP A 210 11.58 22.04 -6.15
CA TRP A 210 10.71 21.20 -6.96
C TRP A 210 10.43 21.78 -8.34
N PHE A 211 10.30 23.10 -8.44
CA PHE A 211 10.08 23.78 -9.71
C PHE A 211 11.31 23.71 -10.62
N GLU A 212 12.51 23.93 -10.08
CA GLU A 212 13.77 23.83 -10.82
C GLU A 212 14.02 22.39 -11.33
N ARG A 213 13.65 21.36 -10.55
CA ARG A 213 13.75 19.95 -10.98
C ARG A 213 12.88 19.60 -12.19
N LEU A 214 11.88 20.40 -12.50
CA LEU A 214 11.04 20.21 -13.68
C LEU A 214 11.66 20.81 -14.94
N ASP A 215 12.81 21.47 -14.84
CA ASP A 215 13.41 22.29 -15.91
C ASP A 215 12.43 23.36 -16.46
N GLY A 216 11.43 23.74 -15.64
CA GLY A 216 10.36 24.66 -16.01
C GLY A 216 10.72 26.14 -15.85
N GLY A 217 11.88 26.42 -15.26
CA GLY A 217 12.40 27.77 -14.98
C GLY A 217 12.93 27.91 -13.56
N THR A 218 13.08 29.15 -13.09
CA THR A 218 13.67 29.47 -11.78
C THR A 218 12.85 30.54 -11.06
N ILE A 219 12.73 30.42 -9.74
CA ILE A 219 12.18 31.45 -8.85
C ILE A 219 13.37 32.13 -8.17
N SER A 220 13.57 33.42 -8.43
CA SER A 220 14.71 34.18 -7.92
C SER A 220 14.27 35.40 -7.12
N LEU A 221 15.05 35.72 -6.08
CA LEU A 221 14.88 36.92 -5.26
C LEU A 221 16.11 37.80 -5.47
N VAL A 222 15.90 39.01 -5.97
CA VAL A 222 16.97 39.99 -6.21
C VAL A 222 16.89 41.08 -5.16
N MET A 223 18.00 41.34 -4.49
CA MET A 223 18.13 42.38 -3.48
C MET A 223 18.84 43.60 -4.04
N GLN A 224 18.35 44.79 -3.67
CA GLN A 224 18.93 46.07 -4.03
C GLN A 224 18.96 46.97 -2.79
N GLN A 225 20.11 47.56 -2.48
CA GLN A 225 20.23 48.53 -1.41
C GLN A 225 19.72 49.90 -1.89
N LEU A 226 18.75 50.48 -1.18
CA LEU A 226 18.23 51.83 -1.47
C LEU A 226 18.92 52.87 -0.59
N LYS A 227 19.01 52.60 0.72
CA LYS A 227 19.65 53.44 1.74
C LYS A 227 20.51 52.56 2.66
N PRO A 228 21.39 53.14 3.51
CA PRO A 228 22.25 52.36 4.42
C PRO A 228 21.47 51.37 5.30
N THR A 229 20.22 51.69 5.65
CA THR A 229 19.36 50.89 6.52
C THR A 229 18.14 50.30 5.81
N GLU A 230 17.98 50.55 4.50
CA GLU A 230 16.77 50.21 3.75
C GLU A 230 17.13 49.45 2.46
N PHE A 231 16.61 48.24 2.36
CA PHE A 231 16.79 47.31 1.26
C PHE A 231 15.45 47.07 0.56
N GLU A 232 15.51 46.92 -0.76
CA GLU A 232 14.39 46.47 -1.59
C GLU A 232 14.67 45.04 -2.06
N VAL A 233 13.71 44.15 -1.87
CA VAL A 233 13.77 42.77 -2.34
C VAL A 233 12.66 42.56 -3.37
N LYS A 234 13.04 42.18 -4.59
CA LYS A 234 12.13 41.89 -5.71
C LYS A 234 12.11 40.40 -6.01
N ALA A 235 10.91 39.84 -6.14
CA ALA A 235 10.70 38.45 -6.52
C ALA A 235 10.41 38.32 -8.01
N PHE A 236 11.13 37.40 -8.66
CA PHE A 236 10.96 37.06 -10.06
C PHE A 236 10.69 35.57 -10.23
N VAL A 237 9.83 35.23 -11.19
CA VAL A 237 9.56 33.85 -11.59
C VAL A 237 9.79 33.77 -13.09
N CYS A 238 10.75 32.96 -13.53
CA CYS A 238 11.17 32.87 -14.93
C CYS A 238 11.48 34.26 -15.54
N ASN A 239 12.14 35.12 -14.77
CA ASN A 239 12.44 36.53 -15.10
C ASN A 239 11.22 37.48 -15.18
N ILE A 240 10.02 37.03 -14.80
CA ILE A 240 8.82 37.86 -14.71
C ILE A 240 8.70 38.40 -13.28
N PHE A 241 8.54 39.72 -13.14
CA PHE A 241 8.34 40.37 -11.84
C PHE A 241 6.98 40.02 -11.24
N ILE A 242 6.94 39.61 -9.96
CA ILE A 242 5.71 39.26 -9.25
C ILE A 242 5.41 40.21 -8.10
N THR A 243 6.34 40.38 -7.16
CA THR A 243 6.14 41.21 -5.96
C THR A 243 7.45 41.86 -5.51
N LYS A 244 7.33 42.89 -4.68
CA LYS A 244 8.46 43.58 -4.05
C LYS A 244 8.12 43.96 -2.61
N ALA A 245 9.13 43.99 -1.75
CA ALA A 245 9.02 44.54 -0.41
C ALA A 245 10.23 45.43 -0.07
N THR A 246 10.01 46.39 0.83
CA THR A 246 11.02 47.37 1.27
C THR A 246 11.12 47.37 2.79
N GLY A 247 12.33 47.54 3.32
CA GLY A 247 12.57 47.67 4.76
C GLY A 247 13.99 47.29 5.15
N SER A 248 14.22 47.04 6.44
CA SER A 248 15.47 46.41 6.89
C SER A 248 15.64 45.03 6.25
N TYR A 249 16.88 44.58 6.08
CA TYR A 249 17.22 43.35 5.35
C TYR A 249 16.30 42.15 5.70
N ASP A 250 16.24 41.75 6.96
CA ASP A 250 15.45 40.58 7.38
C ASP A 250 13.95 40.76 7.17
N ARG A 251 13.45 41.99 7.38
CA ARG A 251 12.03 42.31 7.26
C ARG A 251 11.60 42.36 5.79
N ALA A 252 12.39 43.00 4.94
CA ALA A 252 12.14 43.08 3.50
C ALA A 252 12.16 41.68 2.86
N TYR A 253 13.14 40.85 3.24
CA TYR A 253 13.21 39.48 2.76
C TYR A 253 12.01 38.65 3.22
N SER A 254 11.73 38.64 4.53
CA SER A 254 10.63 37.84 5.10
C SER A 254 9.26 38.27 4.56
N GLN A 255 9.02 39.57 4.38
CA GLN A 255 7.78 40.09 3.83
C GLN A 255 7.63 39.71 2.35
N CYS A 256 8.67 39.89 1.53
CA CYS A 256 8.65 39.52 0.12
C CYS A 256 8.35 38.02 -0.08
N VAL A 257 8.96 37.17 0.75
CA VAL A 257 8.71 35.72 0.75
C VAL A 257 7.27 35.41 1.16
N ALA A 258 6.75 36.05 2.21
CA ALA A 258 5.38 35.85 2.67
C ALA A 258 4.36 36.26 1.60
N ASP A 259 4.53 37.44 1.01
CA ASP A 259 3.67 37.97 -0.05
C ASP A 259 3.71 37.05 -1.29
N LEU A 260 4.90 36.57 -1.68
CA LEU A 260 5.06 35.67 -2.81
C LEU A 260 4.35 34.32 -2.57
N ILE A 261 4.52 33.74 -1.38
CA ILE A 261 3.83 32.50 -1.00
C ILE A 261 2.31 32.73 -0.99
N GLU A 262 1.83 33.87 -0.50
CA GLU A 262 0.40 34.19 -0.51
C GLU A 262 -0.17 34.27 -1.93
N ILE A 263 0.57 34.89 -2.86
CA ILE A 263 0.22 34.90 -4.29
C ILE A 263 0.18 33.47 -4.82
N PHE A 264 1.20 32.64 -4.56
CA PHE A 264 1.19 31.25 -5.01
C PHE A 264 0.02 30.45 -4.42
N LYS A 265 -0.30 30.60 -3.14
CA LYS A 265 -1.47 29.93 -2.54
C LYS A 265 -2.80 30.34 -3.18
N THR A 266 -2.84 31.55 -3.76
CA THR A 266 -4.02 32.11 -4.39
C THR A 266 -4.28 31.50 -5.75
N TYR A 267 -3.22 31.23 -6.53
CA TYR A 267 -3.31 30.77 -7.93
C TYR A 267 -2.85 29.31 -8.17
N CYS A 268 -2.04 28.75 -7.28
CA CYS A 268 -1.38 27.46 -7.44
C CYS A 268 -1.93 26.42 -6.44
N TYR A 269 -1.81 25.13 -6.79
CA TYR A 269 -2.09 24.04 -5.87
C TYR A 269 -1.06 23.98 -4.74
N GLN A 270 -1.48 23.44 -3.59
CA GLN A 270 -0.61 23.25 -2.43
C GLN A 270 -0.55 21.77 -2.06
N VAL A 271 0.66 21.28 -1.78
CA VAL A 271 0.93 19.91 -1.32
C VAL A 271 1.73 19.98 -0.02
N ASN A 272 1.12 19.54 1.08
CA ASN A 272 1.76 19.49 2.39
C ASN A 272 1.95 18.03 2.84
N TYR A 273 3.14 17.70 3.33
CA TYR A 273 3.42 16.37 3.87
C TYR A 273 2.80 16.22 5.27
N ILE A 274 2.11 15.10 5.49
CA ILE A 274 1.55 14.74 6.79
C ILE A 274 2.61 13.91 7.53
N THR A 275 3.34 14.54 8.44
CA THR A 275 4.45 13.91 9.21
C THR A 275 3.98 13.16 10.46
N ARG A 276 2.69 12.80 10.56
CA ARG A 276 2.11 12.21 11.76
C ARG A 276 1.92 10.71 11.62
N PHE A 277 2.98 9.96 11.90
CA PHE A 277 2.81 8.56 12.28
C PHE A 277 3.35 8.37 13.70
N PRO A 278 2.59 7.72 14.59
CA PRO A 278 3.10 7.28 15.88
C PRO A 278 4.37 6.46 15.65
N SER A 279 5.39 6.74 16.43
CA SER A 279 6.66 6.03 16.47
C SER A 279 6.42 4.52 16.64
N LEU A 280 6.48 3.76 15.54
CA LEU A 280 6.76 2.34 15.65
C LEU A 280 8.21 2.23 16.16
N HIS A 281 8.43 1.51 17.25
CA HIS A 281 9.73 1.46 17.91
C HIS A 281 10.85 1.03 16.95
N TYR A 282 10.61 0.04 16.09
CA TYR A 282 11.37 -0.31 14.88
C TYR A 282 10.60 -1.40 14.10
N ASN A 283 10.92 -1.61 12.83
CA ASN A 283 10.36 -2.70 12.01
C ASN A 283 11.41 -3.48 11.19
N VAL A 284 12.69 -3.17 11.37
CA VAL A 284 13.82 -3.90 10.78
C VAL A 284 14.79 -4.30 11.88
N GLU A 285 14.83 -5.59 12.18
CA GLU A 285 15.77 -6.18 13.13
C GLU A 285 17.09 -6.57 12.46
N LYS A 286 18.15 -6.69 13.26
CA LYS A 286 19.45 -7.09 12.76
C LYS A 286 19.49 -8.62 12.62
N LEU A 287 19.47 -9.09 11.38
CA LEU A 287 19.79 -10.49 11.09
C LEU A 287 21.30 -10.72 11.21
N VAL A 288 21.68 -11.51 12.21
CA VAL A 288 23.03 -12.03 12.39
C VAL A 288 23.17 -13.28 11.53
N ASP A 289 24.26 -13.39 10.78
CA ASP A 289 24.58 -14.61 10.05
C ASP A 289 24.85 -15.75 11.04
N GLU A 290 23.91 -16.69 11.19
CA GLU A 290 24.12 -17.91 12.00
C GLU A 290 25.23 -18.83 11.44
N THR A 291 25.77 -18.52 10.27
CA THR A 291 26.78 -19.34 9.58
C THR A 291 28.20 -19.18 10.10
N ASP A 292 28.48 -18.24 11.02
CA ASP A 292 29.83 -18.07 11.61
C ASP A 292 29.96 -18.63 13.05
N GLY A 293 28.94 -19.32 13.55
CA GLY A 293 28.86 -19.83 14.92
C GLY A 293 29.13 -21.33 15.13
N GLN A 294 29.34 -22.14 14.09
CA GLN A 294 29.68 -23.56 14.26
C GLN A 294 31.20 -23.74 14.35
N SER A 295 31.71 -23.56 15.57
CA SER A 295 32.89 -24.24 16.14
C SER A 295 34.07 -24.50 15.18
N LYS A 296 35.06 -23.59 15.16
CA LYS A 296 36.40 -23.84 14.61
C LYS A 296 37.22 -24.79 15.51
N CYS A 297 36.64 -25.90 15.92
CA CYS A 297 37.30 -27.02 16.57
C CYS A 297 36.79 -28.33 15.96
N LEU A 298 37.66 -29.35 15.85
CA LEU A 298 37.24 -30.67 15.40
C LEU A 298 36.08 -31.15 16.28
N ARG A 299 34.94 -31.46 15.68
CA ARG A 299 33.75 -31.92 16.41
C ARG A 299 34.10 -33.20 17.18
N LYS A 300 33.52 -33.38 18.37
CA LYS A 300 33.86 -34.50 19.29
C LYS A 300 33.49 -35.88 18.74
N ASP A 301 32.62 -35.92 17.74
CA ASP A 301 32.21 -37.10 16.97
C ASP A 301 33.19 -37.46 15.84
N ASN A 302 34.17 -36.61 15.54
CA ASN A 302 35.20 -36.92 14.55
C ASN A 302 36.14 -38.04 15.04
N ILE A 303 36.37 -39.03 14.19
CA ILE A 303 37.22 -40.20 14.50
C ILE A 303 38.60 -39.79 15.01
N GLY A 304 39.22 -38.77 14.41
CA GLY A 304 40.54 -38.27 14.82
C GLY A 304 40.51 -37.64 16.21
N TYR A 305 39.44 -36.92 16.55
CA TYR A 305 39.26 -36.32 17.88
C TYR A 305 39.11 -37.41 18.96
N GLN A 306 38.31 -38.44 18.69
CA GLN A 306 38.14 -39.58 19.61
C GLN A 306 39.41 -40.42 19.75
N MET A 307 40.17 -40.59 18.67
CA MET A 307 41.46 -41.29 18.70
C MET A 307 42.48 -40.55 19.56
N LEU A 308 42.58 -39.23 19.42
CA LEU A 308 43.46 -38.39 20.24
C LEU A 308 43.04 -38.40 21.72
N GLN A 309 41.74 -38.36 22.01
CA GLN A 309 41.25 -38.50 23.39
C GLN A 309 41.63 -39.84 24.02
N LYS A 310 41.52 -40.94 23.26
CA LYS A 310 41.93 -42.28 23.73
C LYS A 310 43.44 -42.40 23.97
N LEU A 311 44.25 -41.55 23.33
CA LEU A 311 45.69 -41.45 23.54
C LEU A 311 46.07 -40.46 24.67
N GLY A 312 45.09 -39.94 25.41
CA GLY A 312 45.30 -39.09 26.59
C GLY A 312 45.26 -37.58 26.31
N TRP A 313 44.89 -37.14 25.10
CA TRP A 313 44.73 -35.72 24.80
C TRP A 313 43.38 -35.20 25.31
N THR A 314 43.41 -34.22 26.23
CA THR A 314 42.22 -33.64 26.87
C THR A 314 41.66 -32.41 26.15
N GLY A 315 42.23 -32.04 25.00
CA GLY A 315 41.89 -30.84 24.23
C GLY A 315 42.86 -29.67 24.50
N GLY A 316 43.24 -28.95 23.44
CA GLY A 316 44.24 -27.88 23.49
C GLY A 316 45.41 -28.11 22.53
N PRO A 317 46.47 -27.30 22.59
CA PRO A 317 47.60 -27.38 21.67
C PRO A 317 48.39 -28.69 21.80
N LEU A 318 48.80 -29.25 20.66
CA LEU A 318 49.55 -30.50 20.56
C LEU A 318 51.05 -30.29 20.81
N GLY A 319 51.68 -31.16 21.60
CA GLY A 319 53.12 -31.14 21.92
C GLY A 319 53.37 -31.42 23.41
N SER A 320 54.56 -31.92 23.77
CA SER A 320 54.87 -32.32 25.15
C SER A 320 54.70 -31.20 26.17
N ASN A 321 54.88 -29.94 25.72
CA ASN A 321 54.79 -28.75 26.54
C ASN A 321 53.59 -27.85 26.15
N HIS A 322 52.57 -28.41 25.48
CA HIS A 322 51.43 -27.63 24.99
C HIS A 322 51.82 -26.46 24.06
N THR A 323 52.93 -26.61 23.32
CA THR A 323 53.50 -25.56 22.45
C THR A 323 52.94 -25.54 21.03
N GLY A 324 52.02 -26.45 20.71
CA GLY A 324 51.35 -26.50 19.42
C GLY A 324 50.51 -25.27 19.15
N ILE A 325 50.23 -25.04 17.88
CA ILE A 325 49.36 -23.96 17.43
C ILE A 325 47.93 -24.50 17.41
N VAL A 326 47.03 -23.90 18.19
CA VAL A 326 45.60 -24.29 18.25
C VAL A 326 44.84 -23.71 17.07
N ASP A 327 45.07 -22.43 16.77
CA ASP A 327 44.38 -21.72 15.70
C ASP A 327 45.26 -21.69 14.45
N PRO A 328 44.72 -21.99 13.24
CA PRO A 328 45.51 -21.96 12.02
C PRO A 328 46.19 -20.60 11.85
N ILE A 329 47.46 -20.59 11.44
CA ILE A 329 48.20 -19.35 11.19
C ILE A 329 47.47 -18.56 10.10
N ILE A 330 46.78 -17.51 10.50
CA ILE A 330 46.05 -16.64 9.58
C ILE A 330 47.10 -15.83 8.80
N VAL A 331 47.25 -16.12 7.51
CA VAL A 331 48.09 -15.31 6.63
C VAL A 331 47.24 -14.10 6.20
N PRO A 332 47.51 -12.87 6.69
CA PRO A 332 46.84 -11.70 6.16
C PRO A 332 47.24 -11.55 4.69
N ALA A 333 46.25 -11.60 3.79
CA ALA A 333 46.51 -11.49 2.37
C ALA A 333 47.10 -10.11 2.04
N LYS A 334 48.39 -10.11 1.68
CA LYS A 334 49.13 -8.91 1.33
C LYS A 334 48.81 -8.50 -0.11
N HIS A 335 47.91 -7.52 -0.26
CA HIS A 335 47.47 -7.03 -1.56
C HIS A 335 48.26 -5.80 -2.05
N ASP A 336 49.35 -5.42 -1.37
CA ASP A 336 50.20 -4.32 -1.80
C ASP A 336 51.57 -4.80 -2.31
N ARG A 337 52.23 -3.97 -3.12
CA ARG A 337 53.56 -4.23 -3.70
C ARG A 337 54.71 -3.86 -2.74
N ARG A 338 54.46 -3.58 -1.46
CA ARG A 338 55.53 -3.20 -0.51
C ARG A 338 56.27 -4.45 -0.04
N GLY A 339 57.52 -4.30 0.37
CA GLY A 339 58.33 -5.39 0.96
C GLY A 339 57.81 -5.82 2.34
N LEU A 340 58.25 -6.99 2.82
CA LEU A 340 58.09 -7.33 4.24
C LEU A 340 59.00 -6.38 5.05
N GLY A 341 58.45 -5.62 6.00
CA GLY A 341 59.20 -4.64 6.80
C GLY A 341 58.82 -3.15 6.65
N CYS A 342 57.74 -2.81 5.93
CA CYS A 342 57.31 -1.41 5.82
C CYS A 342 56.55 -0.94 7.07
N THR A 343 57.12 0.00 7.84
CA THR A 343 56.58 0.51 9.11
C THR A 343 55.72 1.78 8.99
N LYS A 344 55.49 2.28 7.76
CA LYS A 344 54.71 3.51 7.56
C LYS A 344 53.20 3.25 7.63
N PRO A 345 52.42 4.03 8.42
CA PRO A 345 50.98 3.83 8.55
C PRO A 345 50.25 4.12 7.24
N THR A 346 49.30 3.26 6.88
CA THR A 346 48.50 3.38 5.66
C THR A 346 47.51 4.55 5.78
N LYS A 347 47.52 5.49 4.84
CA LYS A 347 46.32 6.31 4.56
C LYS A 347 45.28 5.37 3.93
N LYS A 348 44.33 4.87 4.72
CA LYS A 348 43.28 3.96 4.24
C LYS A 348 42.26 4.74 3.40
N ASN A 349 42.41 4.71 2.07
CA ASN A 349 41.25 4.83 1.20
C ASN A 349 40.45 3.53 1.37
N ARG A 350 39.34 3.58 2.12
CA ARG A 350 38.48 2.42 2.36
C ARG A 350 37.76 2.06 1.05
N SER A 351 38.26 1.06 0.33
CA SER A 351 37.52 0.41 -0.74
C SER A 351 36.32 -0.36 -0.16
N SER A 352 35.24 -0.51 -0.94
CA SER A 352 33.99 -1.17 -0.54
C SER A 352 34.20 -2.54 0.11
N LYS A 353 35.13 -3.33 -0.43
CA LYS A 353 35.42 -4.70 0.01
C LYS A 353 35.95 -4.82 1.43
N ALA A 354 36.63 -3.80 1.95
CA ALA A 354 37.18 -3.84 3.30
C ALA A 354 36.14 -3.51 4.39
N LEU A 355 35.04 -2.84 4.03
CA LEU A 355 33.94 -2.53 4.96
C LEU A 355 33.02 -3.75 5.13
N GLU A 356 32.82 -4.52 4.06
CA GLU A 356 32.06 -5.78 4.06
C GLU A 356 32.70 -6.85 4.97
N GLN A 357 34.04 -6.90 5.07
CA GLN A 357 34.77 -7.87 5.92
C GLN A 357 34.62 -7.66 7.44
N HIS A 358 34.08 -6.52 7.88
CA HIS A 358 33.90 -6.20 9.30
C HIS A 358 32.44 -5.98 9.70
N CYS A 359 31.49 -6.19 8.80
CA CYS A 359 30.05 -6.08 9.11
C CYS A 359 29.45 -7.49 9.19
N SER A 360 29.00 -7.90 10.38
CA SER A 360 28.36 -9.20 10.63
C SER A 360 26.89 -9.22 10.22
N MET A 361 26.55 -8.52 9.13
CA MET A 361 25.17 -8.36 8.67
C MET A 361 25.00 -9.07 7.33
N TYR A 362 23.88 -9.77 7.18
CA TYR A 362 23.56 -10.47 5.94
C TYR A 362 23.16 -9.48 4.83
N VAL A 363 24.15 -8.91 4.14
CA VAL A 363 23.98 -7.87 3.12
C VAL A 363 22.92 -8.20 2.04
N PRO A 364 22.83 -9.43 1.50
CA PRO A 364 21.82 -9.77 0.48
C PRO A 364 20.38 -9.57 0.93
N PHE A 365 20.06 -9.88 2.20
CA PHE A 365 18.71 -9.66 2.71
C PHE A 365 18.31 -8.19 2.70
N TYR A 366 19.23 -7.28 3.04
CA TYR A 366 18.92 -5.85 3.05
C TYR A 366 18.78 -5.27 1.64
N HIS A 367 19.44 -5.87 0.63
CA HIS A 367 19.17 -5.57 -0.76
C HIS A 367 17.71 -5.90 -1.12
N ASP A 368 17.30 -7.15 -0.87
CA ASP A 368 15.94 -7.62 -1.18
C ASP A 368 14.88 -6.85 -0.37
N LEU A 369 15.17 -6.52 0.88
CA LEU A 369 14.30 -5.73 1.74
C LEU A 369 14.09 -4.33 1.16
N MET A 370 15.15 -3.66 0.71
CA MET A 370 15.05 -2.33 0.11
C MET A 370 14.33 -2.37 -1.25
N ASP A 371 14.54 -3.42 -2.05
CA ASP A 371 13.86 -3.60 -3.34
C ASP A 371 12.37 -3.89 -3.14
N ALA A 372 12.03 -4.76 -2.19
CA ALA A 372 10.64 -4.99 -1.78
C ALA A 372 10.00 -3.72 -1.22
N ALA A 373 10.76 -2.93 -0.45
CA ALA A 373 10.33 -1.64 0.09
C ALA A 373 10.16 -0.57 -0.99
N LEU A 374 10.58 -0.76 -2.25
CA LEU A 374 10.27 0.11 -3.39
C LEU A 374 9.02 -0.34 -4.17
N VAL A 375 8.79 -1.65 -4.26
CA VAL A 375 7.68 -2.22 -5.06
C VAL A 375 6.37 -2.27 -4.27
N ARG A 376 6.43 -2.60 -2.97
CA ARG A 376 5.23 -2.84 -2.16
C ARG A 376 4.37 -1.58 -1.98
N ARG A 377 3.05 -1.79 -1.95
CA ARG A 377 2.03 -0.87 -1.44
C ARG A 377 1.31 -1.60 -0.30
N PRO A 378 1.10 -1.01 0.88
CA PRO A 378 1.24 0.41 1.23
C PRO A 378 2.70 0.87 1.43
N TYR A 379 2.91 2.19 1.39
CA TYR A 379 4.19 2.81 1.69
C TYR A 379 4.47 2.69 3.19
N TYR A 380 5.60 2.10 3.55
CA TYR A 380 6.10 2.06 4.92
C TYR A 380 7.58 2.45 4.94
N ASP A 381 7.97 3.14 6.00
CA ASP A 381 9.37 3.48 6.26
C ASP A 381 10.08 2.26 6.83
N LEU A 382 11.35 2.07 6.48
CA LEU A 382 12.22 1.07 7.11
C LEU A 382 12.88 1.72 8.33
N ILE A 383 12.47 1.29 9.50
CA ILE A 383 12.92 1.78 10.80
C ILE A 383 13.80 0.71 11.42
N PHE A 384 15.10 0.98 11.48
CA PHE A 384 16.09 0.01 11.92
C PHE A 384 16.20 0.00 13.44
N SER A 385 16.40 -1.21 13.98
CA SER A 385 16.75 -1.45 15.38
C SER A 385 17.99 -0.63 15.79
N PRO A 386 18.14 -0.22 17.07
CA PRO A 386 19.35 0.44 17.55
C PRO A 386 20.61 -0.44 17.49
N GLU A 387 20.48 -1.76 17.32
CA GLU A 387 21.57 -2.75 17.28
C GLU A 387 22.55 -2.60 16.11
N PHE A 388 22.22 -1.77 15.12
CA PHE A 388 23.09 -1.50 13.98
C PHE A 388 24.22 -0.53 14.37
N ASN A 389 25.46 -0.95 14.12
CA ASN A 389 26.66 -0.16 14.37
C ASN A 389 26.83 0.95 13.33
N GLU A 390 27.68 1.95 13.61
CA GLU A 390 27.95 3.06 12.69
C GLU A 390 28.43 2.59 11.31
N ASN A 391 29.35 1.62 11.26
CA ASN A 391 29.85 1.05 10.00
C ASN A 391 28.74 0.37 9.19
N GLU A 392 27.81 -0.31 9.86
CA GLU A 392 26.67 -0.99 9.25
C GLU A 392 25.66 0.03 8.71
N ARG A 393 25.40 1.11 9.47
CA ARG A 393 24.57 2.24 9.01
C ARG A 393 25.17 2.94 7.79
N ILE A 394 26.50 3.08 7.72
CA ILE A 394 27.20 3.62 6.55
C ILE A 394 26.99 2.69 5.34
N LEU A 395 27.11 1.37 5.53
CA LEU A 395 26.87 0.39 4.48
C LEU A 395 25.41 0.44 3.99
N LEU A 396 24.44 0.38 4.91
CA LEU A 396 23.01 0.51 4.60
C LEU A 396 22.70 1.81 3.88
N THR A 397 23.33 2.92 4.28
CA THR A 397 23.19 4.21 3.59
C THR A 397 23.70 4.14 2.16
N ARG A 398 24.85 3.49 1.93
CA ARG A 398 25.37 3.28 0.59
C ARG A 398 24.42 2.43 -0.26
N LEU A 399 23.83 1.38 0.30
CA LEU A 399 22.85 0.54 -0.40
C LEU A 399 21.57 1.30 -0.75
N ALA A 400 21.09 2.15 0.18
CA ALA A 400 19.94 3.00 -0.02
C ALA A 400 20.16 4.05 -1.11
N VAL A 401 21.32 4.71 -1.13
CA VAL A 401 21.65 5.72 -2.15
C VAL A 401 21.63 5.11 -3.56
N GLN A 402 22.16 3.89 -3.73
CA GLN A 402 22.09 3.16 -5.01
C GLN A 402 20.65 2.94 -5.50
N ARG A 403 19.71 2.78 -4.56
CA ARG A 403 18.28 2.54 -4.79
C ARG A 403 17.43 3.81 -4.80
N ARG A 404 18.07 4.99 -4.74
CA ARG A 404 17.38 6.28 -4.58
C ARG A 404 16.41 6.25 -3.38
N LEU A 405 16.91 5.78 -2.25
CA LEU A 405 16.22 5.88 -0.96
C LEU A 405 16.92 6.96 -0.11
N ARG A 406 16.13 7.66 0.69
CA ARG A 406 16.62 8.69 1.62
C ARG A 406 16.87 8.06 2.98
N CYS A 407 18.05 8.29 3.53
CA CYS A 407 18.37 7.94 4.91
C CYS A 407 18.15 9.15 5.82
N GLU A 408 17.63 8.90 7.02
CA GLU A 408 17.45 9.90 8.06
C GLU A 408 17.70 9.27 9.42
N THR A 409 18.50 9.93 10.25
CA THR A 409 18.68 9.56 11.66
C THR A 409 17.88 10.54 12.50
N ARG A 410 16.91 10.03 13.26
CA ARG A 410 16.03 10.83 14.12
C ARG A 410 16.37 10.61 15.58
N LEU A 411 16.32 11.68 16.36
CA LEU A 411 16.42 11.61 17.82
C LEU A 411 15.04 11.28 18.39
N LEU A 412 14.92 10.19 19.13
CA LEU A 412 13.69 9.84 19.85
C LEU A 412 13.55 10.65 21.14
N GLU A 413 12.33 10.67 21.69
CA GLU A 413 12.04 11.28 23.00
C GLU A 413 12.90 10.67 24.12
N ASP A 414 13.25 9.38 24.00
CA ASP A 414 14.14 8.65 24.92
C ASP A 414 15.64 8.99 24.74
N GLY A 415 15.98 9.93 23.85
CA GLY A 415 17.36 10.35 23.57
C GLY A 415 18.16 9.38 22.68
N GLN A 416 17.58 8.24 22.28
CA GLN A 416 18.21 7.28 21.37
C GLN A 416 18.13 7.75 19.90
N MET A 417 19.18 7.47 19.12
CA MET A 417 19.26 7.79 17.69
C MET A 417 18.71 6.63 16.85
N GLN A 418 17.57 6.84 16.18
CA GLN A 418 16.94 5.86 15.31
C GLN A 418 17.32 6.11 13.85
N PHE A 419 17.87 5.08 13.21
CA PHE A 419 18.20 5.10 11.78
C PHE A 419 16.98 4.66 10.95
N THR A 420 16.60 5.48 9.97
CA THR A 420 15.45 5.22 9.11
C THR A 420 15.80 5.37 7.65
N ILE A 421 15.25 4.50 6.81
CA ILE A 421 15.32 4.58 5.36
C ILE A 421 13.90 4.79 4.83
N LYS A 422 13.74 5.84 4.04
CA LYS A 422 12.48 6.29 3.48
C LYS A 422 12.58 6.40 1.97
N ARG A 423 11.44 6.38 1.28
CA ARG A 423 11.40 6.78 -0.12
C ARG A 423 11.55 8.29 -0.24
N TYR A 424 12.03 8.77 -1.38
CA TYR A 424 11.88 10.19 -1.68
C TYR A 424 10.40 10.55 -1.76
N PRO A 425 10.02 11.77 -1.33
CA PRO A 425 8.67 12.26 -1.52
C PRO A 425 8.29 12.18 -3.00
N LEU A 426 7.03 11.84 -3.28
CA LEU A 426 6.53 11.82 -4.64
C LEU A 426 6.57 13.24 -5.23
N PRO A 427 6.85 13.39 -6.53
CA PRO A 427 6.75 14.67 -7.22
C PRO A 427 5.39 15.34 -6.96
N PRO A 428 5.33 16.65 -6.70
CA PRO A 428 4.07 17.32 -6.35
C PRO A 428 2.95 17.11 -7.38
N HIS A 429 3.26 17.18 -8.67
CA HIS A 429 2.29 16.92 -9.75
C HIS A 429 1.77 15.47 -9.75
N GLU A 430 2.61 14.48 -9.42
CA GLU A 430 2.18 13.08 -9.28
C GLU A 430 1.27 12.90 -8.07
N VAL A 431 1.53 13.61 -6.98
CA VAL A 431 0.64 13.65 -5.81
C VAL A 431 -0.71 14.25 -6.19
N LEU A 432 -0.74 15.36 -6.93
CA LEU A 432 -2.00 15.97 -7.40
C LEU A 432 -2.84 14.98 -8.22
N LEU A 433 -2.21 14.29 -9.18
CA LEU A 433 -2.88 13.29 -10.00
C LEU A 433 -3.44 12.15 -9.15
N ARG A 434 -2.63 11.56 -8.26
CA ARG A 434 -3.07 10.41 -7.46
C ARG A 434 -4.15 10.77 -6.44
N VAL A 435 -4.12 11.98 -5.88
CA VAL A 435 -5.08 12.42 -4.87
C VAL A 435 -6.38 12.92 -5.50
N LEU A 436 -6.29 13.75 -6.54
CA LEU A 436 -7.47 14.40 -7.14
C LEU A 436 -8.16 13.53 -8.20
N VAL A 437 -7.37 12.83 -9.04
CA VAL A 437 -7.90 12.02 -10.15
C VAL A 437 -8.12 10.58 -9.70
N ASP A 438 -7.07 9.90 -9.24
CA ASP A 438 -7.16 8.47 -8.88
C ASP A 438 -7.84 8.23 -7.52
N LYS A 439 -7.93 9.27 -6.68
CA LYS A 439 -8.51 9.22 -5.33
C LYS A 439 -7.88 8.13 -4.46
N ASP A 440 -6.56 7.93 -4.59
CA ASP A 440 -5.85 6.89 -3.85
C ASP A 440 -5.93 7.13 -2.33
N PRO A 441 -6.58 6.23 -1.56
CA PRO A 441 -6.79 6.42 -0.13
C PRO A 441 -5.49 6.38 0.68
N LEU A 442 -4.43 5.76 0.17
CA LEU A 442 -3.15 5.69 0.87
C LEU A 442 -2.38 7.02 0.72
N ILE A 443 -2.28 7.55 -0.50
CA ILE A 443 -1.58 8.82 -0.74
C ILE A 443 -2.23 9.96 0.04
N ARG A 444 -3.56 9.98 0.14
CA ARG A 444 -4.30 10.99 0.92
C ARG A 444 -3.98 10.97 2.43
N LYS A 445 -3.42 9.87 2.96
CA LYS A 445 -2.94 9.82 4.36
C LYS A 445 -1.57 10.47 4.54
N PHE A 446 -0.73 10.49 3.51
CA PHE A 446 0.63 11.03 3.56
C PHE A 446 0.72 12.48 3.05
N TYR A 447 -0.22 12.90 2.20
CA TYR A 447 -0.21 14.21 1.57
C TYR A 447 -1.57 14.90 1.73
N ALA A 448 -1.54 16.14 2.21
CA ALA A 448 -2.67 17.05 2.20
C ALA A 448 -2.58 17.95 0.96
N VAL A 449 -3.57 17.84 0.08
CA VAL A 449 -3.68 18.67 -1.12
C VAL A 449 -4.74 19.75 -0.90
N LEU A 450 -4.39 21.01 -1.15
CA LEU A 450 -5.32 22.14 -1.13
C LEU A 450 -5.43 22.75 -2.53
N PRO A 451 -6.65 22.96 -3.05
CA PRO A 451 -6.84 23.68 -4.31
C PRO A 451 -6.50 25.17 -4.15
N PRO A 452 -6.19 25.86 -5.26
CA PRO A 452 -6.03 27.31 -5.27
C PRO A 452 -7.32 28.02 -4.85
N LYS A 453 -7.20 29.23 -4.28
CA LYS A 453 -8.35 30.03 -3.80
C LYS A 453 -9.24 30.51 -4.94
N PHE A 454 -8.63 30.91 -6.05
CA PHE A 454 -9.35 31.15 -7.31
C PHE A 454 -9.21 29.90 -8.17
N GLY A 455 -10.27 29.56 -8.91
CA GLY A 455 -10.21 28.49 -9.90
C GLY A 455 -9.10 28.74 -10.93
N PRO A 456 -8.73 27.74 -11.74
CA PRO A 456 -7.71 27.91 -12.78
C PRO A 456 -8.02 29.19 -13.57
N MET A 457 -7.00 30.04 -13.75
CA MET A 457 -7.19 31.30 -14.48
C MET A 457 -7.91 31.00 -15.79
N PRO A 458 -8.99 31.73 -16.13
CA PRO A 458 -9.62 31.56 -17.42
C PRO A 458 -8.55 31.78 -18.49
N LYS A 459 -8.40 30.78 -19.37
CA LYS A 459 -7.45 30.82 -20.48
C LYS A 459 -7.76 31.96 -21.43
#